data_AF-A0A936KH48-F1
#
_entry.id   AF-A0A936KH48-F1
#
_cell.length_a   1.000
_cell.length_b   1.000
_cell.length_c   1.000
_cell.angle_alpha   90.00
_cell.angle_beta   90.00
_cell.angle_gamma   90.00
#
_symmetry.space_group_name_H-M   'P 1'
#
loop_
_entity.id
_entity.type
_entity.pdbx_description
1 polymer ?
#
loop_
_entity_poly.entity_id
_entity_poly.type
_entity_poly.pdbx_seq_one_letter_code
_entity_poly.pdbx_strand_id
1 'polypeptide(L)'
;MEGAIDGIVQSVIQKALGGDIAAAKLVLDRIHVVPKSARISADLPDVTTAEGVIAARALIVRMVASGEIRTDEAESLSRVISDQQTAHDLLEMTTLMRQLEKR
;
A
#
# COMPACT_ATOMS: atom_id res chain seq x y z
N MET A 1 0.29 35.63 -3.45
CA MET A 1 1.17 34.49 -3.83
C MET A 1 0.50 33.58 -4.85
N GLU A 2 -0.80 33.27 -4.72
CA GLU A 2 -1.53 32.42 -5.68
C GLU A 2 -1.43 32.88 -7.14
N GLY A 3 -1.66 34.17 -7.44
CA GLY A 3 -1.57 34.65 -8.83
C GLY A 3 -0.18 34.58 -9.47
N ALA A 4 0.89 34.52 -8.67
CA ALA A 4 2.25 34.32 -9.20
C ALA A 4 2.48 32.86 -9.58
N ILE A 5 1.85 31.93 -8.86
CA ILE A 5 1.92 30.49 -9.16
C ILE A 5 1.14 30.20 -10.43
N ASP A 6 -0.06 30.75 -10.58
CA ASP A 6 -0.89 30.55 -11.79
C ASP A 6 -0.20 31.06 -13.05
N GLY A 7 0.49 32.21 -12.97
CA GLY A 7 1.28 32.75 -14.08
C GLY A 7 2.44 31.84 -14.49
N ILE A 8 3.12 31.22 -13.52
CA ILE A 8 4.20 30.25 -13.77
C ILE A 8 3.63 28.98 -14.42
N VAL A 9 2.52 28.46 -13.89
CA VAL A 9 1.85 27.26 -14.44
C VAL A 9 1.45 27.48 -15.89
N GLN A 10 0.81 28.61 -16.21
CA GLN A 10 0.39 28.92 -17.57
C GLN A 10 1.59 29.04 -18.53
N SER A 11 2.69 29.65 -18.07
CA SER A 11 3.93 29.78 -18.86
C SER A 11 4.53 28.42 -19.22
N VAL A 12 4.57 27.50 -18.26
CA VAL A 12 5.07 26.13 -18.49
C VAL A 12 4.18 25.37 -19.48
N ILE A 13 2.85 25.49 -19.36
CA ILE A 13 1.89 24.86 -20.28
C ILE A 13 2.11 25.36 -21.72
N GLN A 14 2.22 26.68 -21.90
CA GLN A 14 2.44 27.26 -23.23
C GLN A 14 3.74 26.79 -23.87
N LYS A 15 4.84 26.72 -23.09
CA LYS A 15 6.12 26.17 -23.57
C LYS A 15 6.00 24.71 -23.98
N ALA A 16 5.32 23.89 -23.16
CA ALA A 16 5.09 22.48 -23.46
C ALA A 16 4.31 22.29 -24.77
N LEU A 17 3.22 23.04 -24.97
CA LEU A 17 2.43 23.01 -26.20
C LEU A 17 3.20 23.53 -27.42
N GLY A 18 4.17 24.43 -27.20
CA GLY A 18 5.09 24.93 -28.23
C GLY A 18 6.23 23.98 -28.61
N GLY A 19 6.29 22.77 -28.03
CA GLY A 19 7.29 21.75 -28.35
C GLY A 19 8.53 21.77 -27.45
N ASP A 20 8.55 22.55 -26.37
CA ASP A 20 9.60 22.47 -25.36
C ASP A 20 9.46 21.15 -24.58
N ILE A 21 10.35 20.20 -24.89
CA ILE A 21 10.35 18.86 -24.30
C ILE A 21 10.62 18.89 -22.78
N ALA A 22 11.39 19.87 -22.28
CA ALA A 22 11.64 19.98 -20.84
C ALA A 22 10.38 20.46 -20.10
N ALA A 23 9.66 21.43 -20.66
CA ALA A 23 8.37 21.86 -20.12
C ALA A 23 7.31 20.74 -20.21
N ALA A 24 7.25 20.03 -21.35
CA ALA A 24 6.34 18.90 -21.53
C ALA A 24 6.61 17.78 -20.53
N LYS A 25 7.88 17.43 -20.28
CA LYS A 25 8.25 16.45 -19.26
C LYS A 25 7.78 16.86 -17.88
N LEU A 26 7.97 18.12 -17.48
CA LEU A 26 7.54 18.61 -16.16
C LEU A 26 6.02 18.48 -15.96
N VAL A 27 5.24 18.80 -17.01
CA VAL A 27 3.79 18.64 -17.00
C VAL A 27 3.39 17.16 -16.92
N LEU A 28 4.02 16.30 -17.75
CA LEU A 28 3.73 14.87 -17.78
C LEU A 28 4.08 14.16 -16.46
N ASP A 29 5.23 14.48 -15.86
CA ASP A 29 5.66 13.95 -14.56
C ASP A 29 4.67 14.33 -13.43
N ARG A 30 3.87 15.38 -13.63
CA ARG A 30 2.88 15.85 -12.64
C ARG A 30 1.46 15.35 -12.90
N ILE A 31 1.06 15.18 -14.15
CA ILE A 31 -0.27 14.66 -14.53
C ILE A 31 -0.28 13.13 -14.45
N HIS A 32 0.79 12.48 -14.89
CA HIS A 32 0.92 11.03 -14.89
C HIS A 32 1.66 10.55 -13.64
N VAL A 33 1.15 10.91 -12.46
CA VAL A 33 1.56 10.22 -11.24
C VAL A 33 0.96 8.83 -11.31
N VAL A 34 1.69 7.89 -11.92
CA VAL A 34 1.39 6.46 -11.79
C VAL A 34 1.38 6.20 -10.30
N PRO A 35 0.23 5.83 -9.69
CA PRO A 35 0.19 5.48 -8.29
C PRO A 35 1.26 4.41 -8.08
N LYS A 36 2.17 4.62 -7.12
CA LYS A 36 3.24 3.65 -6.83
C LYS A 36 2.67 2.25 -6.55
N SER A 37 1.42 2.19 -6.09
CA SER A 37 0.61 0.98 -5.99
C SER A 37 -0.85 1.29 -6.29
N ALA A 38 -1.55 0.32 -6.88
CA ALA A 38 -3.00 0.38 -7.06
C ALA A 38 -3.72 0.08 -5.74
N ARG A 39 -5.01 0.40 -5.67
CA ARG A 39 -5.86 -0.07 -4.56
C ARG A 39 -6.03 -1.58 -4.70
N ILE A 40 -5.62 -2.32 -3.69
CA ILE A 40 -5.86 -3.76 -3.61
C ILE A 40 -7.22 -4.00 -2.98
N SER A 41 -8.06 -4.80 -3.64
CA SER A 41 -9.27 -5.35 -3.06
C SER A 41 -9.08 -6.85 -2.91
N ALA A 42 -9.01 -7.33 -1.68
CA ALA A 42 -8.90 -8.74 -1.35
C ALA A 42 -9.89 -9.04 -0.22
N ASP A 43 -10.67 -10.10 -0.40
CA ASP A 43 -11.56 -10.61 0.64
C ASP A 43 -10.73 -11.49 1.59
N LEU A 44 -10.06 -10.83 2.53
CA LEU A 44 -9.19 -11.51 3.48
C LEU A 44 -10.03 -12.24 4.54
N PRO A 45 -9.66 -13.49 4.89
CA PRO A 45 -10.29 -14.19 6.00
C PRO A 45 -9.93 -13.52 7.34
N ASP A 46 -10.61 -13.92 8.40
CA ASP A 46 -10.41 -13.36 9.74
C ASP A 46 -9.00 -13.61 10.28
N VAL A 47 -8.15 -12.58 10.29
CA VAL A 47 -6.75 -12.64 10.74
C VAL A 47 -6.58 -12.50 12.26
N THR A 48 -7.65 -12.63 13.05
CA THR A 48 -7.55 -12.68 14.52
C THR A 48 -7.20 -14.05 15.08
N THR A 49 -7.18 -15.08 14.23
CA THR A 49 -6.84 -16.46 14.60
C THR A 49 -5.62 -16.96 13.83
N ALA A 50 -4.90 -17.91 14.39
CA ALA A 50 -3.75 -18.53 13.72
C ALA A 50 -4.18 -19.19 12.39
N GLU A 51 -5.32 -19.89 12.39
CA GLU A 51 -5.91 -20.52 11.21
C GLU A 51 -6.23 -19.49 10.14
N GLY A 52 -6.82 -18.36 10.53
CA GLY A 52 -7.16 -17.30 9.60
C GLY A 52 -5.95 -16.56 9.02
N VAL A 53 -4.88 -16.38 9.80
CA VAL A 53 -3.59 -15.87 9.29
C VAL A 53 -3.00 -16.82 8.24
N ILE A 54 -3.05 -18.13 8.48
CA ILE A 54 -2.59 -19.15 7.51
C ILE A 54 -3.44 -19.09 6.24
N ALA A 55 -4.77 -19.02 6.38
CA ALA A 55 -5.68 -18.91 5.26
C ALA A 55 -5.45 -17.62 4.44
N ALA A 56 -5.21 -16.49 5.10
CA ALA A 56 -4.91 -15.22 4.45
C ALA A 56 -3.59 -15.27 3.67
N ARG A 57 -2.54 -15.89 4.22
CA ARG A 57 -1.26 -16.09 3.52
C ARG A 57 -1.41 -17.01 2.31
N ALA A 58 -2.17 -18.10 2.43
CA ALA A 58 -2.46 -19.00 1.31
C ALA A 58 -3.24 -18.29 0.19
N LEU A 59 -4.20 -17.44 0.55
CA LEU A 59 -4.93 -16.57 -0.38
C LEU A 59 -3.98 -15.65 -1.15
N ILE A 60 -3.06 -14.97 -0.46
CA ILE A 60 -2.06 -14.09 -1.13
C ILE A 60 -1.21 -14.88 -2.11
N VAL A 61 -0.69 -16.05 -1.71
CA VAL A 61 0.12 -16.91 -2.59
C VAL A 61 -0.67 -17.27 -3.86
N ARG A 62 -1.95 -17.62 -3.71
CA ARG A 62 -2.81 -17.93 -4.86
C ARG A 62 -2.99 -16.72 -5.78
N MET A 63 -3.30 -15.55 -5.23
CA MET A 63 -3.52 -14.33 -6.02
C MET A 63 -2.26 -13.89 -6.78
N VAL A 64 -1.07 -14.08 -6.19
CA VAL A 64 0.20 -13.85 -6.90
C VAL A 64 0.38 -14.87 -8.03
N ALA A 65 0.13 -16.16 -7.75
CA ALA A 65 0.29 -17.22 -8.73
C ALA A 65 -0.70 -17.10 -9.90
N SER A 66 -1.91 -16.59 -9.67
CA SER A 66 -2.91 -16.31 -10.71
C SER A 66 -2.67 -15.01 -11.46
N GLY A 67 -1.79 -14.13 -10.95
CA GLY A 67 -1.53 -12.81 -11.51
C GLY A 67 -2.61 -11.76 -11.18
N GLU A 68 -3.49 -12.06 -10.21
CA GLU A 68 -4.50 -11.10 -9.71
C GLU A 68 -3.87 -9.90 -9.00
N ILE A 69 -2.70 -10.10 -8.36
CA ILE A 69 -1.91 -9.05 -7.72
C ILE A 69 -0.44 -9.15 -8.10
N ARG A 70 0.26 -8.02 -8.01
CA ARG A 70 1.72 -7.95 -8.23
C ARG A 70 2.49 -8.45 -7.01
N THR A 71 3.76 -8.78 -7.20
CA THR A 71 4.62 -9.31 -6.13
C THR A 71 4.89 -8.29 -5.02
N ASP A 72 5.01 -7.00 -5.34
CA ASP A 72 5.19 -5.91 -4.37
C ASP A 72 3.89 -5.61 -3.58
N GLU A 73 2.75 -5.79 -4.21
CA GLU A 73 1.44 -5.73 -3.56
C GLU A 73 1.29 -6.87 -2.55
N ALA A 74 1.69 -8.08 -2.92
CA ALA A 74 1.70 -9.24 -2.04
C ALA A 74 2.68 -9.11 -0.87
N GLU A 75 3.87 -8.55 -1.10
CA GLU A 75 4.83 -8.23 -0.03
C GLU A 75 4.19 -7.26 0.99
N SER A 76 3.54 -6.20 0.48
CA SER A 76 2.86 -5.22 1.32
C SER A 76 1.73 -5.83 2.16
N LEU A 77 0.88 -6.67 1.55
CA LEU A 77 -0.18 -7.38 2.27
C LEU A 77 0.37 -8.37 3.31
N SER A 78 1.42 -9.11 2.96
CA SER A 78 2.04 -10.09 3.85
C SER A 78 2.63 -9.43 5.09
N ARG A 79 3.16 -8.21 4.94
CA ARG A 79 3.64 -7.42 6.08
C ARG A 79 2.50 -7.04 7.02
N VAL A 80 1.40 -6.49 6.49
CA VAL A 80 0.22 -6.09 7.30
C VAL A 80 -0.33 -7.28 8.10
N ILE A 81 -0.42 -8.46 7.48
CA ILE A 81 -0.89 -9.68 8.18
C ILE A 81 0.10 -10.11 9.27
N SER A 82 1.40 -10.00 9.02
CA SER A 82 2.43 -10.40 9.98
C SER A 82 2.47 -9.44 11.18
N ASP A 83 2.24 -8.14 10.95
CA ASP A 83 2.12 -7.13 12.02
C ASP A 83 0.91 -7.44 12.91
N GLN A 84 -0.24 -7.79 12.30
CA GLN A 84 -1.44 -8.20 13.03
C GLN A 84 -1.22 -9.48 13.85
N GLN A 85 -0.57 -10.50 13.28
CA GLN A 85 -0.21 -11.74 13.98
C GLN A 85 0.66 -11.43 15.21
N THR A 86 1.71 -10.62 15.03
CA THR A 86 2.62 -10.25 16.12
C THR A 86 1.89 -9.55 17.26
N ALA A 87 0.94 -8.67 16.94
CA ALA A 87 0.12 -7.99 17.94
C ALA A 87 -0.79 -8.97 18.71
N HIS A 88 -1.39 -9.93 18.02
CA HIS A 88 -2.21 -10.97 18.64
C HIS A 88 -1.37 -11.86 19.58
N ASP A 89 -0.23 -12.36 19.11
CA ASP A 89 0.65 -13.24 19.90
C ASP A 89 1.16 -12.52 21.17
N LEU A 90 1.47 -11.22 21.07
CA LEU A 90 1.84 -10.41 22.23
C LEU A 90 0.70 -10.29 23.24
N LEU A 91 -0.54 -10.09 22.77
CA LEU A 91 -1.72 -10.03 23.64
C LEU A 91 -1.96 -11.37 24.35
N GLU A 92 -1.83 -12.48 23.63
CA GLU A 92 -1.99 -13.81 24.21
C GLU A 92 -0.93 -14.08 25.28
N MET A 93 0.35 -13.81 24.98
CA MET A 93 1.46 -14.00 25.91
C MET A 93 1.31 -13.15 27.18
N THR A 94 0.90 -11.89 27.05
CA THR A 94 0.66 -11.00 28.20
C THR A 94 -0.54 -11.44 29.04
N THR A 95 -1.55 -12.03 28.41
CA THR A 95 -2.71 -12.61 29.09
C THR A 95 -2.31 -13.82 29.92
N LEU A 96 -1.51 -14.73 29.33
CA LEU A 96 -0.99 -15.91 30.04
C LEU A 96 -0.11 -15.52 31.23
N MET A 97 0.79 -14.55 31.07
CA MET A 97 1.63 -14.04 32.18
C MET A 97 0.78 -13.56 33.36
N ARG A 98 -0.25 -12.74 33.11
CA ARG A 98 -1.16 -12.25 34.16
C ARG A 98 -1.95 -13.35 34.85
N GLN A 99 -2.28 -14.42 34.14
CA GLN A 99 -2.98 -15.57 34.75
C GLN A 99 -2.05 -16.33 35.69
N LEU A 100 -0.77 -16.47 35.34
CA LEU A 100 0.23 -17.11 36.18
C LEU A 100 0.58 -16.28 37.41
N GLU A 101 0.69 -14.95 37.30
CA GLU A 101 0.94 -14.05 38.44
C GLU A 101 -0.17 -14.06 39.49
N LYS A 102 -1.39 -14.48 39.12
CA LYS A 102 -2.54 -14.55 40.04
C LYS A 102 -2.65 -15.88 40.79
N ARG A 103 -1.79 -16.86 40.50
CA ARG A 103 -1.76 -18.17 41.16
C ARG A 103 -0.66 -18.23 42.22
#